data_AF-A0A357CZX7-F1
#
_entry.id   AF-A0A357CZX7-F1
#
_cell.length_a   1.000
_cell.length_b   1.000
_cell.length_c   1.000
_cell.angle_alpha   90.00
_cell.angle_beta   90.00
_cell.angle_gamma   90.00
#
_symmetry.space_group_name_H-M   'P 1'
#
loop_
_entity.id
_entity.type
_entity.pdbx_description
1 polymer ?
#
loop_
_entity_poly.entity_id
_entity_poly.type
_entity_poly.pdbx_seq_one_letter_code
_entity_poly.pdbx_strand_id
1 'polypeptide(L)'
;VGALEFGELDAKVKAESSAEIRKRVCEARNYAMSRFAGDTLSDGRKLTCNALMQPKHIRKYCVTDDKGRELLHAAFNRLNLSARGYDKVLKVART
;
A
#
# COMPACT_ATOMS: atom_id res chain seq x y z
N VAL A 1 -14.15 -6.14 -7.37
CA VAL A 1 -15.14 -5.60 -6.42
C VAL A 1 -16.47 -5.67 -7.15
N GLY A 2 -17.38 -6.52 -6.71
CA GLY A 2 -18.70 -6.69 -7.33
C GLY A 2 -19.59 -5.48 -7.03
N ALA A 3 -20.64 -5.31 -7.82
CA ALA A 3 -21.67 -4.32 -7.52
C ALA A 3 -22.31 -4.68 -6.17
N LEU A 4 -22.48 -3.67 -5.31
CA LEU A 4 -23.18 -3.82 -4.04
C LEU A 4 -24.66 -4.09 -4.34
N GLU A 5 -25.23 -5.08 -3.67
CA GLU A 5 -26.67 -5.34 -3.70
C GLU A 5 -27.40 -4.22 -2.93
N PHE A 6 -28.60 -3.82 -3.35
CA PHE A 6 -29.32 -2.69 -2.74
C PHE A 6 -29.54 -2.87 -1.22
N GLY A 7 -29.72 -4.12 -0.76
CA GLY A 7 -29.87 -4.44 0.66
C GLY A 7 -28.60 -4.21 1.50
N GLU A 8 -27.41 -4.20 0.89
CA GLU A 8 -26.16 -3.88 1.59
C GLU A 8 -26.00 -2.37 1.81
N LEU A 9 -26.62 -1.54 0.97
CA LEU A 9 -26.68 -0.09 1.16
C LEU A 9 -27.60 0.32 2.32
N ASP A 10 -28.65 -0.49 2.57
CA ASP A 10 -29.64 -0.25 3.64
C ASP A 10 -29.31 -0.98 4.95
N ALA A 11 -28.22 -1.75 4.97
CA ALA A 11 -27.76 -2.45 6.15
C ALA A 11 -27.29 -1.44 7.22
N LYS A 12 -28.06 -1.31 8.31
CA LYS A 12 -27.72 -0.48 9.49
C LYS A 12 -26.62 -1.10 10.36
N VAL A 13 -25.59 -1.65 9.75
CA VAL A 13 -24.40 -2.08 10.50
C VAL A 13 -23.73 -0.83 11.03
N LYS A 14 -23.40 -0.83 12.31
CA LYS A 14 -22.72 0.29 12.97
C LYS A 14 -21.30 0.38 12.38
N ALA A 15 -21.13 1.23 11.37
CA ALA A 15 -19.83 1.51 10.77
C ALA A 15 -18.94 2.29 11.76
N GLU A 16 -17.62 2.16 11.63
CA GLU A 16 -16.66 3.01 12.35
C GLU A 16 -17.01 4.49 12.11
N SER A 17 -16.89 5.31 13.15
CA SER A 17 -17.15 6.74 12.98
C SER A 17 -16.09 7.38 12.08
N SER A 18 -16.47 8.43 11.36
CA SER A 18 -15.51 9.23 10.56
C SER A 18 -14.34 9.75 11.40
N ALA A 19 -14.56 9.98 12.70
CA ALA A 19 -13.53 10.40 13.64
C ALA A 19 -12.48 9.30 13.88
N GLU A 20 -12.91 8.05 14.08
CA GLU A 20 -12.01 6.90 14.26
C GLU A 20 -11.22 6.60 12.98
N ILE A 21 -11.89 6.61 11.83
CA ILE A 21 -11.23 6.45 10.53
C ILE A 21 -10.19 7.55 10.31
N ARG A 22 -10.55 8.82 10.59
CA ARG A 22 -9.62 9.95 10.48
C ARG A 22 -8.40 9.75 11.37
N LYS A 23 -8.58 9.31 12.62
CA LYS A 23 -7.47 9.06 13.55
C LYS A 23 -6.48 8.06 12.96
N ARG A 24 -6.97 6.89 12.52
CA ARG A 24 -6.15 5.84 11.89
C ARG A 24 -5.43 6.34 10.63
N VAL A 25 -6.12 7.09 9.78
CA VAL A 25 -5.54 7.66 8.55
C VAL A 25 -4.43 8.67 8.88
N CYS A 26 -4.62 9.51 9.90
CA CYS A 26 -3.60 10.46 10.36
C CYS A 26 -2.37 9.74 10.94
N GLU A 27 -2.56 8.71 11.75
CA GLU A 27 -1.47 7.89 12.29
C GLU A 27 -0.63 7.24 11.17
N ALA A 28 -1.29 6.61 10.19
CA ALA A 28 -0.63 6.01 9.03
C ALA A 28 0.14 7.06 8.20
N ARG A 29 -0.40 8.27 8.04
CA ARG A 29 0.29 9.38 7.36
C ARG A 29 1.52 9.85 8.13
N ASN A 30 1.43 10.00 9.45
CA ASN A 30 2.56 10.43 10.27
C ASN A 30 3.70 9.40 10.22
N TYR A 31 3.36 8.11 10.26
CA TYR A 31 4.33 7.04 10.09
C TYR A 31 5.01 7.11 8.72
N ALA A 32 4.24 7.26 7.63
CA ALA A 32 4.78 7.37 6.29
C ALA A 32 5.69 8.60 6.12
N MET A 33 5.28 9.76 6.64
CA MET A 33 6.10 10.98 6.61
C MET A 33 7.43 10.79 7.34
N SER A 34 7.40 10.14 8.51
CA SER A 34 8.62 9.85 9.29
C SER A 34 9.53 8.87 8.55
N ARG A 35 8.96 7.80 7.99
CA ARG A 35 9.69 6.79 7.20
C ARG A 35 10.39 7.37 5.98
N PHE A 36 9.78 8.35 5.32
CA PHE A 36 10.24 8.90 4.05
C PHE A 36 10.91 10.29 4.16
N ALA A 37 11.16 10.78 5.37
CA ALA A 37 11.59 12.16 5.61
C ALA A 37 12.83 12.61 4.81
N GLY A 38 13.72 11.68 4.46
CA GLY A 38 14.94 11.95 3.70
C GLY A 38 14.87 11.72 2.18
N ASP A 39 13.73 11.28 1.64
CA ASP A 39 13.62 10.94 0.21
C ASP A 39 12.66 11.87 -0.55
N THR A 40 13.03 12.12 -1.79
CA THR A 40 12.26 12.93 -2.74
C THR A 40 11.96 12.18 -4.03
N LEU A 41 10.83 12.56 -4.61
CA LEU A 41 10.43 12.20 -5.95
C LEU A 41 11.40 12.80 -6.97
N SER A 42 11.43 12.23 -8.17
CA SER A 42 12.27 12.72 -9.27
C SER A 42 11.99 14.17 -9.68
N ASP A 43 10.80 14.70 -9.37
CA ASP A 43 10.40 16.08 -9.62
C ASP A 43 10.67 17.04 -8.44
N GLY A 44 11.43 16.58 -7.44
CA GLY A 44 11.83 17.39 -6.29
C GLY A 44 10.80 17.44 -5.14
N ARG A 45 9.60 16.88 -5.31
CA ARG A 45 8.60 16.83 -4.23
C ARG A 45 8.98 15.80 -3.16
N LYS A 46 8.54 16.01 -1.92
CA LYS A 46 8.76 15.05 -0.82
C LYS A 46 7.96 13.76 -1.04
N LEU A 47 8.56 12.62 -0.70
CA LEU A 47 7.84 11.36 -0.63
C LEU A 47 7.01 11.33 0.67
N THR A 48 5.69 11.28 0.57
CA THR A 48 4.80 11.41 1.75
C THR A 48 3.94 10.18 2.02
N CYS A 49 3.82 9.25 1.07
CA CYS A 49 3.01 8.05 1.22
C CYS A 49 3.48 6.92 0.31
N ASN A 50 3.04 5.69 0.63
CA ASN A 50 3.38 4.50 -0.15
C ASN A 50 2.99 4.69 -1.62
N ALA A 51 1.83 5.29 -1.89
CA ALA A 51 1.29 5.54 -3.24
C ALA A 51 2.23 6.37 -4.16
N LEU A 52 3.13 7.16 -3.59
CA LEU A 52 4.09 7.97 -4.34
C LEU A 52 5.46 7.28 -4.55
N MET A 53 5.70 6.12 -3.94
CA MET A 53 6.95 5.38 -4.13
C MET A 53 7.23 5.05 -5.61
N GLN A 54 8.34 5.58 -6.11
CA GLN A 54 9.02 5.20 -7.37
C GLN A 54 9.91 3.95 -7.20
N PRO A 55 10.38 3.29 -8.27
CA PRO A 55 11.14 2.03 -8.18
C PRO A 55 12.37 2.07 -7.25
N LYS A 56 13.09 3.20 -7.20
CA LYS A 56 14.21 3.40 -6.26
C LYS A 56 13.79 3.28 -4.79
N HIS A 57 12.60 3.79 -4.46
CA HIS A 57 12.03 3.74 -3.11
C HIS A 57 11.48 2.35 -2.77
N ILE A 58 10.90 1.65 -3.74
CA ILE A 58 10.41 0.27 -3.53
C ILE A 58 11.57 -0.64 -3.12
N ARG A 59 12.72 -0.55 -3.81
CA ARG A 59 13.92 -1.31 -3.44
C ARG A 59 14.45 -0.97 -2.05
N LYS A 60 14.40 0.31 -1.65
CA LYS A 60 14.88 0.78 -0.34
C LYS A 60 13.95 0.36 0.80
N TYR A 61 12.64 0.46 0.61
CA TYR A 61 11.65 0.35 1.68
C TYR A 61 10.86 -0.97 1.70
N CYS A 62 10.77 -1.67 0.57
CA CYS A 62 9.98 -2.90 0.44
C CYS A 62 10.89 -4.15 0.37
N VAL A 63 11.98 -4.16 1.14
CA VAL A 63 12.88 -5.31 1.23
C VAL A 63 12.13 -6.48 1.87
N THR A 64 12.15 -7.66 1.24
CA THR A 64 11.58 -8.89 1.82
C THR A 64 12.69 -9.78 2.34
N ASP A 65 12.34 -10.60 3.33
CA ASP A 65 13.16 -11.73 3.74
C ASP A 65 13.14 -12.83 2.67
N ASP A 66 13.94 -13.87 2.86
CA ASP A 66 14.10 -14.95 1.87
C ASP A 66 12.79 -15.70 1.63
N LYS A 67 12.03 -15.97 2.71
CA LYS A 67 10.69 -16.58 2.60
C LYS A 67 9.73 -15.71 1.79
N GLY A 68 9.70 -14.40 2.05
CA GLY A 68 8.88 -13.47 1.28
C GLY A 68 9.29 -13.40 -0.19
N ARG A 69 10.59 -13.49 -0.47
CA ARG A 69 11.12 -13.52 -1.85
C ARG A 69 10.69 -14.78 -2.61
N GLU A 70 10.81 -15.95 -1.98
CA GLU A 70 10.37 -17.21 -2.57
C GLU A 70 8.86 -17.21 -2.86
N LEU A 71 8.06 -16.72 -1.90
CA LEU A 71 6.62 -16.60 -2.06
C LEU A 71 6.26 -15.69 -3.24
N LEU A 72 6.91 -14.52 -3.34
CA LEU A 72 6.67 -13.59 -4.43
C LEU A 72 7.13 -14.15 -5.78
N HIS A 73 8.22 -14.90 -5.82
CA HIS A 73 8.69 -15.57 -7.04
C HIS A 73 7.70 -16.63 -7.52
N ALA A 74 7.19 -17.46 -6.60
CA ALA A 74 6.14 -18.42 -6.91
C ALA A 74 4.86 -17.74 -7.41
N ALA A 75 4.43 -16.65 -6.75
CA ALA A 75 3.25 -15.88 -7.14
C ALA A 75 3.44 -15.19 -8.50
N PHE A 76 4.62 -14.67 -8.80
CA PHE A 76 4.94 -14.03 -10.07
C PHE A 76 4.72 -14.98 -11.25
N ASN A 77 5.25 -16.20 -11.14
CA ASN A 77 5.12 -17.23 -12.17
C ASN A 77 3.69 -17.79 -12.25
N ARG A 78 3.08 -18.10 -11.10
CA ARG A 78 1.73 -18.71 -11.06
C ARG A 78 0.64 -17.76 -11.54
N LEU A 79 0.76 -16.47 -11.26
CA LEU A 79 -0.25 -15.46 -11.59
C LEU A 79 0.12 -14.64 -12.84
N ASN A 80 1.21 -15.00 -13.55
CA ASN A 80 1.75 -14.26 -14.70
C ASN A 80 1.84 -12.75 -14.42
N LEU A 81 2.39 -12.37 -13.26
CA LEU A 81 2.52 -10.97 -12.90
C LEU A 81 3.53 -10.29 -13.82
N SER A 82 3.25 -9.05 -14.19
CA SER A 82 4.27 -8.18 -14.79
C SER A 82 5.19 -7.61 -13.69
N ALA A 83 6.35 -7.08 -14.08
CA ALA A 83 7.21 -6.34 -13.17
C ALA A 83 6.46 -5.22 -12.41
N ARG A 84 5.52 -4.55 -13.10
CA ARG A 84 4.63 -3.55 -12.49
C ARG A 84 3.68 -4.18 -11.45
N GLY A 85 3.16 -5.37 -11.73
CA GLY A 85 2.33 -6.13 -10.80
C GLY A 85 3.09 -6.51 -9.53
N TYR A 86 4.32 -7.00 -9.69
CA TYR A 86 5.23 -7.29 -8.59
C TYR A 86 5.49 -6.06 -7.70
N ASP A 87 5.86 -4.92 -8.31
CA ASP A 87 6.09 -3.66 -7.59
C ASP A 87 4.83 -3.19 -6.83
N LYS A 88 3.64 -3.39 -7.43
CA LYS A 88 2.37 -3.06 -6.79
C LYS A 88 2.11 -3.93 -5.57
N VAL A 89 2.39 -5.24 -5.66
CA VAL A 89 2.24 -6.16 -4.52
C VAL A 89 3.15 -5.73 -3.37
N LEU A 90 4.43 -5.47 -3.64
CA LEU A 90 5.39 -5.00 -2.63
C LEU A 90 4.91 -3.73 -1.93
N LYS A 91 4.38 -2.78 -2.70
CA LYS A 91 3.91 -1.48 -2.21
C LYS A 91 2.65 -1.59 -1.34
N VAL A 92 1.73 -2.48 -1.72
CA VAL A 92 0.50 -2.75 -0.96
C VAL A 92 0.80 -3.58 0.29
N ALA A 93 1.74 -4.52 0.25
CA ALA A 93 2.13 -5.29 1.44
C ALA A 93 2.78 -4.45 2.55
N ARG A 94 3.08 -3.17 2.29
CA ARG A 94 3.64 -2.20 3.26
C ARG A 94 2.62 -1.19 3.79
N THR A 95 1.35 -1.31 3.41
CA THR A 95 0.21 -0.58 4.01
C THR A 95 -0.46 -1.43 5.07
#